data_AF-A0A504YL06-F1
#
_entry.id   AF-A0A504YL06-F1
#
_cell.length_a   1.000
_cell.length_b   1.000
_cell.length_c   1.000
_cell.angle_alpha   90.00
_cell.angle_beta   90.00
_cell.angle_gamma   90.00
#
_symmetry.space_group_name_H-M   'P 1'
#
loop_
_entity.id
_entity.type
_entity.pdbx_description
1 polymer ?
#
loop_
_entity_poly.entity_id
_entity_poly.type
_entity_poly.pdbx_seq_one_letter_code
_entity_poly.pdbx_strand_id
1 'polypeptide(L)'
;IGPSFNCPTGTFRCWSDRSRCIPESLTCDGVDNCFDNSDENNYLCTGRINGIPIPLFAIIIAVSFIAFVLVVTTIVFVLRKQKTKIKKEEHTWVDMNIRHPHSLKEREPLRPVIS
;
A
#
# COMPACT_ATOMS: atom_id res chain seq x y z
N ILE A 1 -29.12 -3.92 -42.14
CA ILE A 1 -28.39 -4.38 -40.93
C ILE A 1 -28.44 -5.90 -40.98
N GLY A 2 -27.32 -6.55 -41.32
CA GLY A 2 -27.25 -8.01 -41.48
C GLY A 2 -27.37 -8.74 -40.13
N PRO A 3 -27.61 -10.06 -40.12
CA PRO A 3 -27.72 -10.83 -38.89
C PRO A 3 -26.41 -10.72 -38.10
N SER A 4 -26.50 -10.41 -36.81
CA SER A 4 -25.39 -10.48 -35.88
C SER A 4 -24.94 -11.94 -35.77
N PHE A 5 -23.91 -12.32 -36.51
CA PHE A 5 -23.28 -13.62 -36.39
C PHE A 5 -22.63 -13.74 -35.00
N ASN A 6 -23.18 -14.63 -34.18
CA ASN A 6 -22.62 -14.99 -32.89
C ASN A 6 -21.99 -16.37 -33.03
N CYS A 7 -20.74 -16.48 -32.60
CA CYS A 7 -20.04 -17.76 -32.56
C CYS A 7 -20.74 -18.71 -31.57
N PRO A 8 -20.76 -20.03 -31.85
CA PRO A 8 -21.27 -21.03 -30.91
C PRO A 8 -20.57 -20.95 -29.55
N THR A 9 -21.22 -21.43 -28.50
CA THR A 9 -20.60 -21.56 -27.17
C THR A 9 -19.33 -22.42 -27.23
N GLY A 10 -18.28 -22.00 -26.52
CA GLY A 10 -16.98 -22.70 -26.52
C GLY A 10 -16.08 -22.36 -27.71
N THR A 11 -16.41 -21.31 -28.46
CA THR A 11 -15.58 -20.78 -29.55
C THR A 11 -15.27 -19.31 -29.35
N PHE A 12 -14.07 -18.91 -29.76
CA PHE A 12 -13.58 -17.54 -29.75
C PHE A 12 -13.80 -16.90 -31.12
N ARG A 13 -14.33 -15.68 -31.12
CA ARG A 13 -14.54 -14.90 -32.35
C ARG A 13 -13.30 -14.06 -32.64
N CYS A 14 -12.72 -14.24 -33.83
CA CYS A 14 -11.62 -13.40 -34.28
C CYS A 14 -12.05 -11.94 -34.39
N TRP A 15 -11.11 -11.01 -34.19
CA TRP A 15 -11.47 -9.59 -34.18
C TRP A 15 -11.70 -8.98 -35.54
N SER A 16 -10.82 -9.28 -36.50
CA SER A 16 -10.87 -8.72 -37.84
C SER A 16 -11.99 -9.33 -38.66
N ASP A 17 -12.20 -10.63 -38.52
CA ASP A 17 -13.28 -11.35 -39.19
C ASP A 17 -14.35 -11.82 -38.19
N ARG A 18 -15.46 -11.07 -38.16
CA ARG A 18 -16.59 -11.38 -37.29
C ARG A 18 -17.32 -12.67 -37.66
N SER A 19 -17.09 -13.21 -38.86
CA SER A 19 -17.66 -14.49 -39.30
C SER A 19 -16.79 -15.69 -38.96
N ARG A 20 -15.58 -15.44 -38.44
CA ARG A 20 -14.60 -16.45 -38.11
C ARG A 20 -14.62 -16.77 -36.63
N CYS A 21 -14.81 -18.05 -36.32
CA CYS A 21 -14.73 -18.59 -34.97
C CYS A 21 -13.68 -19.70 -34.94
N ILE A 22 -12.87 -19.71 -33.89
CA ILE A 22 -11.94 -20.81 -33.59
C ILE A 22 -12.34 -21.45 -32.25
N PRO A 23 -12.01 -22.73 -32.00
CA PRO A 23 -12.19 -23.32 -30.67
C PRO A 23 -11.47 -22.51 -29.58
N GLU A 24 -12.06 -22.38 -28.38
CA GLU A 24 -11.36 -21.72 -27.25
C GLU A 24 -10.03 -22.41 -26.90
N SER A 25 -9.89 -23.72 -27.19
CA SER A 25 -8.64 -24.46 -26.99
C SER A 25 -7.49 -24.01 -27.89
N LEU A 26 -7.78 -23.30 -28.98
CA LEU A 26 -6.79 -22.72 -29.90
C LEU A 26 -6.51 -21.26 -29.58
N THR A 27 -7.02 -20.74 -28.46
CA THR A 27 -6.61 -19.42 -27.97
C THR A 27 -5.39 -19.57 -27.10
N CYS A 28 -4.39 -18.73 -27.32
CA CYS A 28 -3.14 -18.73 -26.57
C CYS A 28 -2.34 -20.05 -26.70
N ASP A 29 -2.39 -20.69 -27.86
CA ASP A 29 -1.68 -21.93 -28.17
C ASP A 29 -0.30 -21.68 -28.81
N GLY A 30 0.07 -20.41 -29.05
CA GLY A 30 1.30 -19.99 -29.69
C GLY A 30 1.24 -19.96 -31.21
N VAL A 31 0.09 -20.21 -31.82
CA VAL A 31 -0.14 -20.21 -33.26
C VAL A 31 -1.20 -19.16 -33.60
N ASP A 32 -0.95 -18.33 -34.60
CA ASP A 32 -1.96 -17.38 -35.10
C ASP A 32 -3.05 -18.14 -35.86
N ASN A 33 -4.07 -18.58 -35.14
CA ASN A 33 -5.23 -19.24 -35.72
C ASN A 33 -6.20 -18.20 -36.28
N CYS A 34 -6.21 -16.95 -35.83
CA CYS A 34 -7.13 -15.93 -36.35
C CYS A 34 -6.61 -15.14 -37.59
N PHE A 35 -5.37 -15.36 -38.04
CA PHE A 35 -4.68 -14.61 -39.11
C PHE A 35 -4.56 -13.10 -38.85
N ASP A 36 -4.93 -12.67 -37.66
CA ASP A 36 -4.81 -11.31 -37.14
C ASP A 36 -4.20 -11.30 -35.73
N ASN A 37 -3.74 -12.45 -35.26
CA ASN A 37 -3.15 -12.68 -33.95
C ASN A 37 -4.07 -12.25 -32.78
N SER A 38 -5.38 -12.18 -33.01
CA SER A 38 -6.36 -11.80 -31.98
C SER A 38 -6.55 -12.88 -30.93
N ASP A 39 -6.35 -14.14 -31.29
CA ASP A 39 -6.35 -15.31 -30.43
C ASP A 39 -5.09 -15.46 -29.58
N GLU A 40 -3.96 -14.96 -30.09
CA GLU A 40 -2.64 -14.98 -29.42
C GLU A 40 -2.30 -13.65 -28.74
N ASN A 41 -3.29 -12.77 -28.58
CA ASN A 41 -2.98 -11.46 -28.05
C ASN A 41 -2.63 -11.52 -26.55
N ASN A 42 -1.50 -10.92 -26.18
CA ASN A 42 -1.02 -10.85 -24.80
C ASN A 42 -2.08 -10.45 -23.76
N TYR A 43 -2.99 -9.51 -24.03
CA TYR A 43 -4.05 -9.16 -23.04
C TYR A 43 -5.04 -10.33 -22.79
N LEU A 44 -5.22 -11.26 -23.73
CA LEU A 44 -5.98 -12.51 -23.51
C LEU A 44 -5.11 -13.55 -22.80
N CYS A 45 -3.86 -13.71 -23.26
CA CYS A 45 -3.00 -14.83 -22.88
C CYS A 45 -2.23 -14.64 -21.57
N THR A 46 -2.13 -13.40 -21.06
CA THR A 46 -1.36 -13.11 -19.84
C THR A 46 -2.00 -13.53 -18.53
N GLY A 47 -3.20 -14.16 -18.54
CA GLY A 47 -3.65 -14.99 -17.42
C GLY A 47 -5.02 -14.61 -16.85
N ARG A 48 -6.02 -15.43 -17.12
CA ARG A 48 -7.21 -15.55 -16.28
C ARG A 48 -6.94 -16.60 -15.21
N ILE A 49 -6.51 -16.21 -14.01
CA ILE A 49 -6.60 -17.12 -12.87
C ILE A 49 -8.04 -17.02 -12.35
N ASN A 50 -8.82 -18.10 -12.45
CA ASN A 50 -10.23 -18.16 -12.03
C ASN A 50 -11.16 -17.13 -12.70
N GLY A 51 -10.90 -16.73 -13.95
CA GLY A 51 -11.77 -15.81 -14.70
C GLY A 51 -11.69 -14.34 -14.27
N ILE A 52 -10.78 -13.98 -13.38
CA ILE A 52 -10.60 -12.60 -12.90
C ILE A 52 -9.45 -11.94 -13.67
N PRO A 53 -9.64 -10.74 -14.27
CA PRO A 53 -8.57 -10.04 -14.96
C PRO A 53 -7.49 -9.60 -13.96
N ILE A 54 -6.23 -9.95 -14.25
CA ILE A 54 -5.00 -9.53 -13.54
C ILE A 54 -4.95 -8.05 -13.09
N PRO A 55 -5.48 -7.04 -13.81
CA PRO A 55 -5.49 -5.67 -13.33
C PRO A 55 -6.16 -5.49 -11.96
N LEU A 56 -7.13 -6.33 -11.57
CA LEU A 56 -7.78 -6.19 -10.26
C LEU A 56 -6.87 -6.60 -9.11
N PHE A 57 -6.09 -7.67 -9.26
CA PHE A 57 -5.13 -8.08 -8.24
C PHE A 57 -4.02 -7.05 -8.06
N ALA A 58 -3.53 -6.45 -9.15
CA ALA A 58 -2.53 -5.40 -9.11
C ALA A 58 -3.04 -4.15 -8.36
N ILE A 59 -4.31 -3.76 -8.57
CA ILE A 59 -4.94 -2.64 -7.87
C ILE A 59 -5.05 -2.94 -6.37
N ILE A 60 -5.47 -4.15 -5.97
CA ILE A 60 -5.60 -4.52 -4.56
C ILE A 60 -4.24 -4.46 -3.84
N ILE A 61 -3.18 -4.96 -4.47
CA ILE A 61 -1.82 -4.91 -3.90
C ILE A 61 -1.34 -3.46 -3.77
N ALA A 62 -1.54 -2.64 -4.80
CA ALA A 62 -1.17 -1.23 -4.78
C ALA A 62 -1.90 -0.46 -3.68
N VAL A 63 -3.23 -0.65 -3.56
CA VAL A 63 -4.05 0.01 -2.52
C VAL A 63 -3.64 -0.46 -1.12
N SER A 64 -3.38 -1.75 -0.95
CA SER A 64 -2.94 -2.31 0.34
C SER A 64 -1.58 -1.74 0.77
N PHE A 65 -0.63 -1.63 -0.18
CA PHE A 65 0.68 -1.04 0.07
C PHE A 65 0.57 0.45 0.42
N ILE A 66 -0.22 1.21 -0.34
CA ILE A 66 -0.44 2.64 -0.08
C ILE A 66 -1.07 2.84 1.31
N ALA A 67 -2.13 2.08 1.65
CA ALA A 67 -2.76 2.17 2.96
C ALA A 67 -1.78 1.84 4.09
N PHE A 68 -0.97 0.79 3.93
CA PHE A 68 0.05 0.43 4.91
C PHE A 68 1.08 1.54 5.10
N VAL A 69 1.59 2.12 4.01
CA VAL A 69 2.54 3.24 4.06
C VAL A 69 1.93 4.45 4.76
N LEU A 70 0.66 4.79 4.49
CA LEU A 70 -0.03 5.89 5.16
C LEU A 70 -0.22 5.62 6.66
N VAL A 71 -0.58 4.40 7.04
CA VAL A 71 -0.70 4.02 8.46
C VAL A 71 0.65 4.07 9.15
N VAL A 72 1.70 3.52 8.56
CA VAL A 72 3.05 3.54 9.16
C VAL A 72 3.57 4.98 9.26
N THR A 73 3.44 5.80 8.22
CA THR A 73 3.91 7.19 8.24
C THR A 73 3.15 8.04 9.27
N THR A 74 1.83 7.87 9.39
CA THR A 74 1.02 8.55 10.42
C THR A 74 1.39 8.08 11.83
N ILE A 75 1.54 6.78 12.06
CA ILE A 75 2.01 6.24 13.35
C ILE A 75 3.37 6.82 13.71
N VAL A 76 4.34 6.77 12.80
CA VAL A 76 5.68 7.32 13.03
C VAL A 76 5.63 8.82 13.31
N PHE A 77 4.81 9.58 12.58
CA PHE A 77 4.64 11.02 12.80
C PHE A 77 4.02 11.31 14.18
N VAL A 78 2.99 10.55 14.58
CA VAL A 78 2.35 10.67 15.90
C VAL A 78 3.35 10.33 17.01
N LEU A 79 4.08 9.22 16.89
CA LEU A 79 5.11 8.82 17.85
C LEU A 79 6.23 9.85 17.94
N ARG A 80 6.69 10.39 16.81
CA ARG A 80 7.66 11.50 16.77
C ARG A 80 7.11 12.72 17.49
N LYS A 81 5.88 13.14 17.18
CA LYS A 81 5.24 14.31 17.82
C LYS A 81 5.07 14.11 19.32
N GLN A 82 4.72 12.91 19.78
CA GLN A 82 4.66 12.60 21.21
C GLN A 82 6.03 12.64 21.88
N LYS A 83 7.06 12.05 21.26
CA LYS A 83 8.46 12.13 21.74
C LYS A 83 8.95 13.57 21.82
N THR A 84 8.64 14.41 20.83
CA THR A 84 9.02 15.84 20.83
C THR A 84 8.29 16.62 21.91
N LYS A 85 7.01 16.31 22.21
CA LYS A 85 6.28 16.89 23.35
C LYS A 85 6.94 16.52 24.68
N ILE A 86 7.23 15.25 24.91
CA ILE A 86 7.87 14.76 26.14
C ILE A 86 9.24 15.43 26.32
N LYS A 87 10.05 15.53 25.26
CA LYS A 87 11.36 16.19 25.31
C LYS A 87 11.27 17.70 25.57
N LYS A 88 10.22 18.36 25.05
CA LYS A 88 9.97 19.78 25.32
C LYS A 88 9.54 20.01 26.78
N GLU A 89 8.69 19.14 27.32
CA GLU A 89 8.32 19.16 28.73
C GLU A 89 9.58 18.96 29.60
N GLU A 90 10.39 17.95 29.31
CA GLU A 90 11.67 17.67 30.00
C GLU A 90 12.63 18.88 30.00
N HIS A 91 12.91 19.50 28.84
CA HIS A 91 13.74 20.70 28.78
C HIS A 91 13.16 21.88 29.59
N THR A 92 11.84 22.04 29.59
CA THR A 92 11.17 23.12 30.35
C THR A 92 11.31 22.91 31.87
N TRP A 93 11.26 21.66 32.35
CA TRP A 93 11.53 21.31 33.76
C TRP A 93 13.00 21.54 34.13
N VAL A 94 13.94 21.21 33.23
CA VAL A 94 15.37 21.44 33.44
C VAL A 94 15.69 22.93 33.55
N ASP A 95 15.11 23.78 32.70
CA ASP A 95 15.29 25.23 32.76
C ASP A 95 14.77 25.86 34.07
N MET A 96 13.73 25.28 34.67
CA MET A 96 13.22 25.68 35.98
C MET A 96 14.15 25.24 37.12
N ASN A 97 14.79 24.08 37.03
CA ASN A 97 15.76 23.61 38.01
C ASN A 97 17.12 24.34 37.92
N ILE A 98 17.55 24.78 36.73
CA ILE A 98 18.82 25.49 36.55
C ILE A 98 18.78 26.93 37.10
N ARG A 99 17.59 27.56 37.17
CA ARG A 99 17.43 28.95 37.67
C ARG A 99 17.51 29.08 39.19
N HIS A 100 17.58 27.97 39.94
CA HIS A 100 17.82 27.96 41.39
C HIS A 100 19.07 27.14 41.78
N PRO A 101 20.31 27.64 41.59
CA PRO A 101 21.49 26.99 42.14
C PRO A 101 21.75 27.28 43.63
N HIS A 102 20.94 28.09 44.33
CA HIS A 102 21.23 28.46 45.71
C HIS A 102 20.00 28.43 46.62
N SER A 103 19.70 27.27 47.20
CA SER A 103 19.03 27.22 48.51
C SER A 103 19.25 25.95 49.32
N LEU A 104 20.23 25.10 49.00
CA LEU A 104 20.81 24.20 50.01
C LEU A 104 21.79 25.01 50.88
N LYS A 105 21.24 25.98 51.61
CA LYS A 105 21.91 26.52 52.80
C LYS A 105 21.81 25.43 53.85
N GLU A 106 22.91 24.70 54.02
CA GLU A 106 23.24 23.84 55.16
C GLU A 106 22.57 24.40 56.43
N ARG A 107 21.50 23.74 56.92
CA ARG A 107 21.05 23.94 58.31
C ARG A 107 21.90 23.03 59.18
N GLU A 108 23.08 23.51 59.52
CA GLU A 108 23.86 22.97 60.62
C GLU A 108 23.14 23.33 61.95
N PRO A 109 22.80 22.36 62.82
CA PRO A 109 22.12 22.65 64.07
C PRO A 109 23.11 23.24 65.09
N LEU A 110 22.80 24.43 65.62
CA LEU A 110 23.53 25.08 66.70
C LEU A 110 23.67 24.16 67.93
N ARG A 111 24.90 23.98 68.42
CA ARG A 111 25.19 23.40 69.73
C ARG A 111 24.70 24.31 70.86
N PRO A 112 24.20 23.77 71.99
CA PRO A 112 23.91 24.57 73.17
C PRO A 112 25.21 24.94 73.90
N VAL A 113 25.37 26.23 74.21
CA VAL A 113 26.40 26.73 75.13
C VAL A 113 25.84 26.61 76.55
N ILE A 114 26.58 25.94 77.43
CA ILE A 114 26.26 25.81 78.86
C ILE A 114 27.24 26.71 79.64
N SER A 115 26.66 27.52 80.54
CA SER A 115 27.23 28.36 81.61
C SER A 115 28.26 29.43 81.27
#